data_AF-A0A1I6MET4-F1
#
_entry.id   AF-A0A1I6MET4-F1
#
_cell.length_a   1.000
_cell.length_b   1.000
_cell.length_c   1.000
_cell.angle_alpha   90.00
_cell.angle_beta   90.00
_cell.angle_gamma   90.00
#
_symmetry.space_group_name_H-M   'P 1'
#
loop_
_entity.id
_entity.type
_entity.pdbx_description
1 polymer ?
#
loop_
_entity_poly.entity_id
_entity_poly.type
_entity_poly.pdbx_seq_one_letter_code
_entity_poly.pdbx_strand_id
1 'polypeptide(L)'
;MNTFCLALELPVWQQRYDPAGHWLVSTALAALPLLVLLTCMAVVRMKAHLSALMGLGTVLLVAMLAFHMPGKLAAEAAAYGAGYGLFPIFWIIFPVIFLYGLTVRAGRFQMLQDCLMNVTGDSRLQLLLIAFSIGAFFEGAAGFGTPVAVCSTLLLGLGFAPLQAAGLALLANTAPVAFGALGIPVTALHGVTGIDTLILTRVIAALLVPFCVMVPFWVIWTFAGFKAMLEVWPAALVAGGTFAATQLFVARVHGPWLVDLSASLLSIAALILFLRVWKPKRILNARCEDVTGDAVVKTAGEGRRVLTAGTPWAILMLCVTIWGTPAFGHWLDGFSAVRWVIAGLDHVVFRMPPAVPTAAAEAAVFAFNWLSATGTGIFIAALIAAFAMRLPVKVVGEVLWQTVLNTRFTVITIAALMALGFVSRFCGLDATLGLAFARTGLLYPFFGTLVGWLGTASTGSDTSSNVLFGSLQKLTAQQLHISPALMASANSGGGVMGKMVAPQSVVIASTATGIYGKEGTILRFVFLHSFALACLMGIIVMLVVYLPWLNRMVLG
;
A
#
# COMPACT_ATOMS: atom_id res chain seq x y z
N MET A 1 54.47 4.52 -13.10
CA MET A 1 54.07 3.69 -14.27
C MET A 1 52.60 3.94 -14.52
N ASN A 2 52.31 4.65 -15.61
CA ASN A 2 50.97 4.98 -16.07
C ASN A 2 50.23 3.71 -16.50
N THR A 3 49.25 3.26 -15.72
CA THR A 3 48.22 2.36 -16.22
C THR A 3 47.16 3.22 -16.90
N PHE A 4 47.24 3.25 -18.23
CA PHE A 4 46.15 3.65 -19.11
C PHE A 4 44.90 2.83 -18.75
N CYS A 5 44.03 3.39 -17.90
CA CYS A 5 42.68 2.89 -17.75
C CYS A 5 41.89 3.45 -18.94
N LEU A 6 41.76 2.61 -19.97
CA LEU A 6 40.88 2.84 -21.11
C LEU A 6 39.45 2.88 -20.56
N ALA A 7 39.00 4.06 -20.12
CA ALA A 7 37.59 4.31 -19.91
C ALA A 7 36.93 4.14 -21.28
N LEU A 8 36.28 3.00 -21.49
CA LEU A 8 35.28 2.88 -22.55
C LEU A 8 34.25 3.97 -22.25
N GLU A 9 34.31 5.09 -22.98
CA GLU A 9 33.22 6.07 -23.02
C GLU A 9 31.99 5.33 -23.53
N LEU A 10 31.15 4.87 -22.61
CA LEU A 10 29.86 4.28 -22.98
C LEU A 10 29.08 5.36 -23.73
N PRO A 11 28.57 5.07 -24.93
CA PRO A 11 27.81 6.05 -25.70
C PRO A 11 26.61 6.51 -24.89
N VAL A 12 26.59 7.81 -24.61
CA VAL A 12 25.56 8.46 -23.81
C VAL A 12 24.23 8.40 -24.57
N TRP A 13 23.16 7.97 -23.92
CA TRP A 13 21.84 7.86 -24.54
C TRP A 13 20.88 8.92 -24.01
N GLN A 14 20.22 9.64 -24.91
CA GLN A 14 19.32 10.74 -24.58
C GLN A 14 17.86 10.32 -24.76
N GLN A 15 17.03 10.59 -23.76
CA GLN A 15 15.60 10.33 -23.84
C GLN A 15 14.95 11.19 -24.93
N ARG A 16 14.16 10.54 -25.80
CA ARG A 16 13.30 11.20 -26.79
C ARG A 16 11.84 10.91 -26.45
N TYR A 17 11.04 11.95 -26.23
CA TYR A 17 9.65 11.83 -25.79
C TYR A 17 8.62 11.85 -26.94
N ASP A 18 9.06 12.15 -28.17
CA ASP A 18 8.20 12.08 -29.36
C ASP A 18 8.83 11.21 -30.46
N PRO A 19 8.98 9.89 -30.23
CA PRO A 19 9.58 8.99 -31.20
C PRO A 19 8.80 8.89 -32.52
N ALA A 20 7.49 9.11 -32.51
CA ALA A 20 6.63 9.01 -33.70
C ALA A 20 6.49 10.34 -34.46
N GLY A 21 7.07 11.45 -33.96
CA GLY A 21 6.88 12.80 -34.51
C GLY A 21 5.46 13.35 -34.36
N HIS A 22 4.60 12.64 -33.62
CA HIS A 22 3.25 13.08 -33.29
C HIS A 22 2.92 12.65 -31.87
N TRP A 23 2.75 13.64 -30.98
CA TRP A 23 2.58 13.43 -29.54
C TRP A 23 1.48 12.43 -29.17
N LEU A 24 0.34 12.37 -29.88
CA LEU A 24 -0.72 11.38 -29.60
C LEU A 24 -0.25 9.94 -29.86
N VAL A 25 0.49 9.72 -30.94
CA VAL A 25 0.98 8.39 -31.30
C VAL A 25 2.07 7.97 -30.32
N SER A 26 2.99 8.89 -29.99
CA SER A 26 4.00 8.69 -28.96
C SER A 26 3.38 8.40 -27.59
N THR A 27 2.28 9.07 -27.23
CA THR A 27 1.53 8.81 -25.99
C THR A 27 0.85 7.45 -26.02
N ALA A 28 0.23 7.06 -27.15
CA ALA A 28 -0.41 5.75 -27.30
C ALA A 28 0.61 4.61 -27.21
N LEU A 29 1.77 4.76 -27.85
CA LEU A 29 2.90 3.84 -27.72
C LEU A 29 3.40 3.79 -26.27
N ALA A 30 3.48 4.94 -25.61
CA ALA A 30 3.92 5.01 -24.23
C ALA A 30 2.95 4.37 -23.23
N ALA A 31 1.65 4.45 -23.51
CA ALA A 31 0.60 3.82 -22.72
C ALA A 31 0.50 2.31 -22.96
N LEU A 32 1.02 1.79 -24.08
CA LEU A 32 0.79 0.43 -24.53
C LEU A 32 1.20 -0.65 -23.49
N PRO A 33 2.36 -0.58 -22.81
CA PRO A 33 2.70 -1.53 -21.75
C PRO A 33 1.72 -1.51 -20.57
N LEU A 34 1.26 -0.33 -20.18
CA LEU A 34 0.25 -0.15 -19.13
C LEU A 34 -1.09 -0.70 -19.56
N LEU A 35 -1.53 -0.41 -20.80
CA LEU A 35 -2.78 -0.92 -21.36
C LEU A 35 -2.76 -2.44 -21.45
N VAL A 36 -1.67 -3.06 -21.91
CA VAL A 36 -1.52 -4.52 -21.93
C VAL A 36 -1.63 -5.08 -20.52
N LEU A 37 -0.87 -4.54 -19.56
CA LEU A 37 -0.91 -5.01 -18.18
C LEU A 37 -2.31 -4.90 -17.57
N LEU A 38 -2.93 -3.72 -17.68
CA LEU A 38 -4.25 -3.45 -17.11
C LEU A 38 -5.34 -4.26 -17.80
N THR A 39 -5.28 -4.44 -19.13
CA THR A 39 -6.26 -5.25 -19.88
C THR A 39 -6.12 -6.73 -19.54
N CYS A 40 -4.89 -7.25 -19.47
CA CYS A 40 -4.63 -8.63 -19.06
C CYS A 40 -5.21 -8.91 -17.66
N MET A 41 -5.13 -7.94 -16.74
CA MET A 41 -5.66 -8.08 -15.39
C MET A 41 -7.17 -7.87 -15.29
N ALA A 42 -7.68 -6.75 -15.80
CA ALA A 42 -9.07 -6.33 -15.59
C ALA A 42 -10.05 -7.04 -16.54
N VAL A 43 -9.65 -7.26 -17.80
CA VAL A 43 -10.53 -7.80 -18.86
C VAL A 43 -10.29 -9.29 -19.05
N VAL A 44 -9.03 -9.70 -19.31
CA VAL A 44 -8.68 -11.10 -19.57
C VAL A 44 -8.64 -11.93 -18.27
N ARG A 45 -8.54 -11.28 -17.11
CA ARG A 45 -8.47 -11.91 -15.78
C ARG A 45 -7.30 -12.90 -15.64
N MET A 46 -6.16 -12.58 -16.24
CA MET A 46 -4.92 -13.34 -16.12
C MET A 46 -4.30 -13.23 -14.73
N LYS A 47 -3.47 -14.21 -14.36
CA LYS A 47 -2.71 -14.20 -13.10
C LYS A 47 -1.75 -13.00 -13.08
N ALA A 48 -1.63 -12.32 -11.94
CA ALA A 48 -0.87 -11.07 -11.82
C ALA A 48 0.59 -11.17 -12.30
N HIS A 49 1.31 -12.25 -11.98
CA HIS A 49 2.68 -12.45 -12.45
C HIS A 49 2.77 -12.54 -13.98
N LEU A 50 1.80 -13.17 -14.64
CA LEU A 50 1.78 -13.25 -16.11
C LEU A 50 1.48 -11.90 -16.72
N SER A 51 0.51 -11.16 -16.18
CA SER A 51 0.19 -9.80 -16.65
C SER A 51 1.38 -8.84 -16.48
N ALA A 52 2.10 -8.93 -15.35
CA ALA A 52 3.30 -8.15 -15.10
C ALA A 52 4.43 -8.52 -16.08
N LEU A 53 4.64 -9.80 -16.36
CA LEU A 53 5.63 -10.26 -17.35
C LEU A 53 5.26 -9.86 -18.78
N MET A 54 3.98 -9.90 -19.15
CA MET A 54 3.50 -9.40 -20.44
C MET A 54 3.71 -7.89 -20.57
N GLY A 55 3.41 -7.13 -19.51
CA GLY A 55 3.71 -5.70 -19.44
C GLY A 55 5.21 -5.43 -19.56
N LEU A 56 6.06 -6.22 -18.90
CA LEU A 56 7.51 -6.12 -18.99
C LEU A 56 8.03 -6.45 -20.41
N GLY A 57 7.55 -7.52 -21.02
CA GLY A 57 7.89 -7.85 -22.40
C GLY A 57 7.49 -6.72 -23.35
N THR A 58 6.30 -6.16 -23.15
CA THR A 58 5.77 -5.06 -23.94
C THR A 58 6.60 -3.79 -23.76
N VAL A 59 6.97 -3.41 -22.52
CA VAL A 59 7.78 -2.21 -22.26
C VAL A 59 9.17 -2.34 -22.88
N LEU A 60 9.78 -3.53 -22.83
CA LEU A 60 11.08 -3.79 -23.46
C LEU A 60 10.99 -3.64 -24.99
N LEU A 61 9.94 -4.20 -25.60
CA LEU A 61 9.71 -4.07 -27.04
C LEU A 61 9.49 -2.62 -27.45
N VAL A 62 8.65 -1.86 -26.72
CA VAL A 62 8.41 -0.44 -27.02
C VAL A 62 9.68 0.39 -26.79
N ALA A 63 10.44 0.12 -25.73
CA ALA A 63 11.69 0.81 -25.44
C ALA A 63 12.72 0.63 -26.57
N MET A 64 12.87 -0.60 -27.08
CA MET A 64 13.82 -0.91 -28.14
C MET A 64 13.35 -0.44 -29.52
N LEU A 65 12.09 -0.72 -29.89
CA LEU A 65 11.59 -0.52 -31.25
C LEU A 65 11.05 0.90 -31.50
N ALA A 66 10.34 1.49 -30.53
CA ALA A 66 9.76 2.82 -30.70
C ALA A 66 10.67 3.91 -30.13
N PHE A 67 11.18 3.73 -28.92
CA PHE A 67 12.02 4.73 -28.25
C PHE A 67 13.51 4.61 -28.63
N HIS A 68 13.88 3.60 -29.42
CA HIS A 68 15.24 3.38 -29.91
C HIS A 68 16.28 3.33 -28.78
N MET A 69 15.89 2.79 -27.62
CA MET A 69 16.80 2.52 -26.52
C MET A 69 17.66 1.28 -26.85
N PRO A 70 19.00 1.34 -26.71
CA PRO A 70 19.86 0.18 -26.86
C PRO A 70 19.41 -0.97 -25.96
N GLY A 71 19.27 -2.17 -26.53
CA GLY A 71 18.74 -3.34 -25.81
C GLY A 71 19.53 -3.70 -24.54
N LYS A 72 20.85 -3.44 -24.52
CA LYS A 72 21.69 -3.61 -23.32
C LYS A 72 21.23 -2.70 -22.18
N LEU A 73 21.01 -1.41 -22.44
CA LEU A 73 20.55 -0.45 -21.43
C LEU A 73 19.14 -0.79 -20.95
N ALA A 74 18.25 -1.23 -21.86
CA ALA A 74 16.91 -1.68 -21.50
C ALA A 74 16.95 -2.92 -20.58
N ALA A 75 17.81 -3.89 -20.87
CA ALA A 75 17.98 -5.09 -20.05
C ALA A 75 18.60 -4.76 -18.67
N GLU A 76 19.59 -3.87 -18.62
CA GLU A 76 20.20 -3.41 -17.36
C GLU A 76 19.21 -2.61 -16.51
N ALA A 77 18.39 -1.75 -17.12
CA ALA A 77 17.31 -1.05 -16.41
C ALA A 77 16.27 -2.03 -15.85
N ALA A 78 15.91 -3.07 -16.61
CA ALA A 78 15.03 -4.13 -16.15
C ALA A 78 15.64 -4.92 -14.99
N ALA A 79 16.92 -5.29 -15.08
CA ALA A 79 17.65 -5.98 -14.02
C ALA A 79 17.77 -5.13 -12.75
N TYR A 80 18.03 -3.82 -12.90
CA TYR A 80 18.07 -2.87 -11.78
C TYR A 80 16.73 -2.79 -11.07
N GLY A 81 15.64 -2.60 -11.82
CA GLY A 81 14.29 -2.59 -11.27
C GLY A 81 13.95 -3.92 -10.58
N ALA A 82 14.20 -5.05 -11.25
CA ALA A 82 13.98 -6.37 -10.65
C ALA A 82 14.75 -6.54 -9.32
N GLY A 83 16.01 -6.09 -9.29
CA GLY A 83 16.83 -6.03 -8.07
C GLY A 83 16.17 -5.21 -6.96
N TYR A 84 15.66 -4.01 -7.28
CA TYR A 84 14.92 -3.15 -6.33
C TYR A 84 13.65 -3.83 -5.79
N GLY A 85 12.98 -4.62 -6.63
CA GLY A 85 11.84 -5.43 -6.23
C GLY A 85 12.16 -6.57 -5.29
N LEU A 86 13.28 -7.25 -5.51
CA LEU A 86 13.79 -8.30 -4.62
C LEU A 86 14.28 -7.70 -3.30
N PHE A 87 14.95 -6.56 -3.37
CA PHE A 87 15.47 -5.84 -2.21
C PHE A 87 15.43 -4.33 -2.47
N PRO A 88 14.76 -3.54 -1.61
CA PRO A 88 14.30 -3.89 -0.27
C PRO A 88 12.87 -4.47 -0.19
N ILE A 89 12.06 -4.39 -1.26
CA ILE A 89 10.62 -4.62 -1.17
C ILE A 89 10.26 -6.04 -0.72
N PHE A 90 10.71 -7.06 -1.45
CA PHE A 90 10.40 -8.45 -1.09
C PHE A 90 11.05 -8.86 0.24
N TRP A 91 12.21 -8.30 0.57
CA TRP A 91 12.86 -8.53 1.87
C TRP A 91 12.04 -8.01 3.07
N ILE A 92 11.11 -7.06 2.87
CA ILE A 92 10.13 -6.68 3.90
C ILE A 92 8.98 -7.69 3.95
N ILE A 93 8.45 -8.10 2.79
CA ILE A 93 7.28 -8.99 2.69
C ILE A 93 7.56 -10.38 3.27
N PHE A 94 8.70 -10.96 2.91
CA PHE A 94 8.99 -12.36 3.23
C PHE A 94 9.02 -12.61 4.76
N PRO A 95 9.77 -11.84 5.56
CA PRO A 95 9.79 -11.99 7.02
C PRO A 95 8.44 -11.73 7.70
N VAL A 96 7.64 -10.82 7.15
CA VAL A 96 6.28 -10.53 7.65
C VAL A 96 5.37 -11.74 7.46
N ILE A 97 5.31 -12.29 6.24
CA ILE A 97 4.44 -13.44 5.95
C ILE A 97 4.92 -14.65 6.76
N PHE A 98 6.22 -14.78 6.95
CA PHE A 98 6.81 -15.79 7.83
C PHE A 98 6.32 -15.64 9.29
N LEU A 99 6.42 -14.43 9.87
CA LEU A 99 5.89 -14.14 11.21
C LEU A 99 4.39 -14.43 11.29
N TYR A 100 3.61 -13.97 10.32
CA TYR A 100 2.18 -14.25 10.24
C TYR A 100 1.91 -15.76 10.27
N GLY A 101 2.60 -16.54 9.42
CA GLY A 101 2.50 -17.99 9.39
C GLY A 101 2.82 -18.65 10.74
N LEU A 102 3.82 -18.15 11.46
CA LEU A 102 4.14 -18.61 12.82
C LEU A 102 3.01 -18.31 13.80
N THR A 103 2.41 -17.11 13.76
CA THR A 103 1.30 -16.75 14.66
C THR A 103 0.03 -17.57 14.42
N VAL A 104 -0.25 -17.91 13.16
CA VAL A 104 -1.37 -18.78 12.77
C VAL A 104 -1.11 -20.19 13.27
N ARG A 105 0.08 -20.76 13.04
CA ARG A 105 0.45 -22.10 13.53
C ARG A 105 0.45 -22.21 15.05
N ALA A 106 0.81 -21.13 15.75
CA ALA A 106 0.78 -21.06 17.21
C ALA A 106 -0.63 -20.85 17.80
N GLY A 107 -1.66 -20.67 16.98
CA GLY A 107 -3.03 -20.36 17.43
C GLY A 107 -3.19 -18.98 18.06
N ARG A 108 -2.13 -18.14 18.06
CA ARG A 108 -2.16 -16.79 18.64
C ARG A 108 -3.08 -15.86 17.86
N PHE A 109 -3.17 -16.09 16.55
CA PHE A 109 -4.04 -15.32 15.67
C PHE A 109 -5.53 -15.52 16.02
N GLN A 110 -5.98 -16.77 16.11
CA GLN A 110 -7.36 -17.11 16.48
C GLN A 110 -7.70 -16.56 17.86
N MET A 111 -6.77 -16.72 18.80
CA MET A 111 -6.90 -16.18 20.16
C MET A 111 -7.09 -14.65 20.18
N LEU A 112 -6.39 -13.91 19.31
CA LEU A 112 -6.57 -12.46 19.19
C LEU A 112 -7.98 -12.10 18.70
N GLN A 113 -8.51 -12.85 17.73
CA GLN A 113 -9.86 -12.64 17.19
C GLN A 113 -10.94 -12.92 18.25
N ASP A 114 -10.82 -14.03 18.98
CA ASP A 114 -11.78 -14.45 20.01
C ASP A 114 -11.89 -13.42 21.16
N CYS A 115 -10.75 -12.84 21.56
CA CYS A 115 -10.74 -11.78 22.59
C CYS A 115 -11.46 -10.51 22.13
N LEU A 116 -11.47 -10.20 20.83
CA LEU A 116 -11.99 -8.94 20.29
C LEU A 116 -13.47 -9.01 19.90
N MET A 117 -13.96 -10.20 19.52
CA MET A 117 -15.37 -10.44 19.18
C MET A 117 -16.34 -10.22 20.35
N ASN A 118 -15.86 -10.34 21.59
CA ASN A 118 -16.69 -10.30 22.80
C ASN A 118 -16.67 -8.95 23.54
N VAL A 119 -16.13 -7.89 22.93
CA VAL A 119 -16.00 -6.57 23.59
C VAL A 119 -17.34 -5.85 23.75
N THR A 120 -18.25 -5.98 22.77
CA THR A 120 -19.53 -5.27 22.73
C THR A 120 -20.59 -6.11 22.04
N GLY A 121 -21.85 -5.96 22.49
CA GLY A 121 -23.01 -6.60 21.87
C GLY A 121 -23.64 -5.78 20.74
N ASP A 122 -23.22 -4.52 20.54
CA ASP A 122 -23.73 -3.69 19.45
C ASP A 122 -22.97 -3.95 18.15
N SER A 123 -23.68 -4.37 17.11
CA SER A 123 -23.09 -4.72 15.82
C SER A 123 -22.44 -3.53 15.09
N ARG A 124 -22.89 -2.29 15.31
CA ARG A 124 -22.21 -1.10 14.74
C ARG A 124 -20.84 -0.91 15.38
N LEU A 125 -20.73 -1.12 16.68
CA LEU A 125 -19.46 -1.01 17.41
C LEU A 125 -18.53 -2.20 17.12
N GLN A 126 -19.08 -3.40 16.97
CA GLN A 126 -18.33 -4.56 16.48
C GLN A 126 -17.77 -4.28 15.08
N LEU A 127 -18.54 -3.64 14.21
CA LEU A 127 -18.09 -3.28 12.87
C LEU A 127 -16.90 -2.31 12.89
N LEU A 128 -16.90 -1.32 13.79
CA LEU A 128 -15.75 -0.44 13.99
C LEU A 128 -14.51 -1.18 14.50
N LEU A 129 -14.67 -2.02 15.53
CA LEU A 129 -13.55 -2.79 16.07
C LEU A 129 -12.97 -3.75 15.04
N ILE A 130 -13.83 -4.49 14.33
CA ILE A 130 -13.45 -5.59 13.44
C ILE A 130 -13.05 -5.08 12.06
N ALA A 131 -13.95 -4.40 11.35
CA ALA A 131 -13.70 -4.05 9.95
C ALA A 131 -12.71 -2.89 9.83
N PHE A 132 -12.83 -1.87 10.69
CA PHE A 132 -11.97 -0.69 10.62
C PHE A 132 -10.65 -0.90 11.37
N SER A 133 -10.67 -1.07 12.69
CA SER A 133 -9.42 -1.07 13.46
C SER A 133 -8.62 -2.38 13.32
N ILE A 134 -9.24 -3.55 13.51
CA ILE A 134 -8.56 -4.85 13.32
C ILE A 134 -8.24 -5.11 11.85
N GLY A 135 -9.12 -4.72 10.94
CA GLY A 135 -8.84 -4.75 9.50
C GLY A 135 -7.58 -3.96 9.16
N ALA A 136 -7.47 -2.72 9.65
CA ALA A 136 -6.27 -1.91 9.47
C ALA A 136 -5.01 -2.52 10.10
N PHE A 137 -5.14 -3.17 11.25
CA PHE A 137 -4.04 -3.91 11.85
C PHE A 137 -3.52 -5.01 10.91
N PHE A 138 -4.42 -5.79 10.30
CA PHE A 138 -4.02 -6.83 9.35
C PHE A 138 -3.52 -6.28 8.01
N GLU A 139 -4.01 -5.12 7.57
CA GLU A 139 -3.51 -4.50 6.33
C GLU A 139 -2.08 -4.01 6.55
N GLY A 140 -1.84 -3.32 7.67
CA GLY A 140 -0.52 -2.88 8.09
C GLY A 140 0.45 -4.04 8.32
N ALA A 141 -0.01 -5.10 8.97
CA ALA A 141 0.79 -6.28 9.26
C ALA A 141 1.10 -7.11 8.01
N ALA A 142 0.08 -7.63 7.34
CA ALA A 142 0.23 -8.64 6.29
C ALA A 142 -0.13 -8.11 4.90
N GLY A 143 -1.17 -7.29 4.78
CA GLY A 143 -1.69 -6.81 3.51
C GLY A 143 -2.29 -7.92 2.63
N PHE A 144 -2.26 -7.72 1.31
CA PHE A 144 -2.65 -8.69 0.27
C PHE A 144 -4.06 -9.29 0.41
N GLY A 145 -5.01 -8.52 0.96
CA GLY A 145 -6.41 -8.95 1.10
C GLY A 145 -6.68 -9.84 2.32
N THR A 146 -5.67 -10.14 3.13
CA THR A 146 -5.82 -10.78 4.46
C THR A 146 -6.88 -10.09 5.32
N PRO A 147 -6.93 -8.74 5.41
CA PRO A 147 -7.91 -8.06 6.25
C PRO A 147 -9.34 -8.34 5.81
N VAL A 148 -9.58 -8.27 4.50
CA VAL A 148 -10.90 -8.48 3.94
C VAL A 148 -11.36 -9.91 4.20
N ALA A 149 -10.51 -10.91 3.97
CA ALA A 149 -10.85 -12.31 4.26
C ALA A 149 -11.23 -12.50 5.73
N VAL A 150 -10.37 -12.01 6.62
CA VAL A 150 -10.51 -12.20 8.06
C VAL A 150 -11.73 -11.44 8.59
N CYS A 151 -11.83 -10.14 8.33
CA CYS A 151 -12.94 -9.33 8.83
C CYS A 151 -14.29 -9.81 8.28
N SER A 152 -14.36 -10.21 7.00
CA SER A 152 -15.60 -10.74 6.45
C SER A 152 -16.03 -12.07 7.11
N THR A 153 -15.10 -12.98 7.40
CA THR A 153 -15.43 -14.23 8.12
C THR A 153 -15.89 -13.97 9.56
N LEU A 154 -15.27 -13.03 10.26
CA LEU A 154 -15.65 -12.66 11.61
C LEU A 154 -17.03 -11.99 11.65
N LEU A 155 -17.30 -11.06 10.74
CA LEU A 155 -18.62 -10.42 10.63
C LEU A 155 -19.72 -11.43 10.29
N LEU A 156 -19.43 -12.41 9.42
CA LEU A 156 -20.36 -13.52 9.18
C LEU A 156 -20.65 -14.32 10.45
N GLY A 157 -19.63 -14.64 11.24
CA GLY A 157 -19.78 -15.34 12.52
C GLY A 157 -20.63 -14.57 13.53
N LEU A 158 -20.69 -13.23 13.42
CA LEU A 158 -21.53 -12.35 14.23
C LEU A 158 -22.97 -12.19 13.68
N GLY A 159 -23.30 -12.85 12.58
CA GLY A 159 -24.65 -12.88 12.01
C GLY A 159 -24.95 -11.82 10.94
N PHE A 160 -23.93 -11.11 10.43
CA PHE A 160 -24.10 -10.21 9.29
C PHE A 160 -24.44 -11.00 8.02
N ALA A 161 -25.22 -10.40 7.11
CA ALA A 161 -25.48 -11.02 5.82
C ALA A 161 -24.16 -11.12 5.00
N PRO A 162 -23.96 -12.18 4.18
CA PRO A 162 -22.72 -12.36 3.42
C PRO A 162 -22.30 -11.16 2.57
N LEU A 163 -23.25 -10.52 1.87
CA LEU A 163 -22.97 -9.33 1.07
C LEU A 163 -22.53 -8.14 1.94
N GLN A 164 -23.15 -7.95 3.11
CA GLN A 164 -22.80 -6.88 4.03
C GLN A 164 -21.41 -7.12 4.65
N ALA A 165 -21.14 -8.36 5.09
CA ALA A 165 -19.84 -8.73 5.66
C ALA A 165 -18.68 -8.54 4.66
N ALA A 166 -18.90 -8.90 3.40
CA ALA A 166 -17.93 -8.66 2.32
C ALA A 166 -17.77 -7.16 2.02
N GLY A 167 -18.89 -6.48 1.76
CA GLY A 167 -18.88 -5.08 1.31
C GLY A 167 -18.37 -4.10 2.36
N LEU A 168 -18.76 -4.27 3.63
CA LEU A 168 -18.34 -3.39 4.73
C LEU A 168 -16.87 -3.63 5.11
N ALA A 169 -16.37 -4.86 5.04
CA ALA A 169 -14.95 -5.14 5.23
C ALA A 169 -14.09 -4.50 4.13
N LEU A 170 -14.53 -4.59 2.87
CA LEU A 170 -13.87 -3.93 1.74
C LEU A 170 -13.86 -2.39 1.88
N LEU A 171 -14.99 -1.81 2.28
CA LEU A 171 -15.15 -0.37 2.50
C LEU A 171 -14.22 0.14 3.61
N ALA A 172 -14.20 -0.57 4.74
CA ALA A 172 -13.40 -0.19 5.91
C ALA A 172 -11.89 -0.32 5.67
N ASN A 173 -11.48 -1.26 4.81
CA ASN A 173 -10.08 -1.47 4.43
C ASN A 173 -9.53 -0.40 3.45
N THR A 174 -10.05 0.83 3.48
CA THR A 174 -9.50 1.94 2.71
C THR A 174 -8.41 2.64 3.51
N ALA A 175 -8.74 3.23 4.65
CA ALA A 175 -7.83 4.03 5.47
C ALA A 175 -6.36 3.53 5.58
N PRO A 176 -6.08 2.23 5.84
CA PRO A 176 -4.71 1.76 6.05
C PRO A 176 -3.86 1.59 4.76
N VAL A 177 -4.45 1.35 3.59
CA VAL A 177 -3.77 0.65 2.48
C VAL A 177 -2.47 1.30 2.01
N ALA A 178 -2.30 2.63 2.11
CA ALA A 178 -1.08 3.31 1.69
C ALA A 178 0.15 2.92 2.53
N PHE A 179 -0.05 2.53 3.79
CA PHE A 179 1.01 2.06 4.69
C PHE A 179 0.95 0.54 4.91
N GLY A 180 0.11 -0.14 4.13
CA GLY A 180 -0.07 -1.58 4.20
C GLY A 180 1.22 -2.37 4.01
N ALA A 181 1.28 -3.55 4.61
CA ALA A 181 2.43 -4.44 4.64
C ALA A 181 3.73 -3.70 5.02
N LEU A 182 3.66 -2.95 6.12
CA LEU A 182 4.76 -2.16 6.69
C LEU A 182 5.34 -1.14 5.69
N GLY A 183 4.48 -0.37 5.01
CA GLY A 183 4.90 0.79 4.23
C GLY A 183 5.43 0.51 2.81
N ILE A 184 5.25 -0.72 2.31
CA ILE A 184 5.72 -1.11 0.97
C ILE A 184 5.22 -0.20 -0.16
N PRO A 185 3.94 0.23 -0.20
CA PRO A 185 3.49 1.15 -1.25
C PRO A 185 4.31 2.43 -1.31
N VAL A 186 4.72 2.97 -0.14
CA VAL A 186 5.55 4.17 -0.05
C VAL A 186 7.00 3.88 -0.47
N THR A 187 7.58 2.75 -0.05
CA THR A 187 8.93 2.35 -0.47
C THR A 187 9.03 2.13 -1.98
N ALA A 188 8.00 1.52 -2.59
CA ALA A 188 7.95 1.34 -4.03
C ALA A 188 7.78 2.67 -4.77
N LEU A 189 6.96 3.58 -4.23
CA LEU A 189 6.79 4.93 -4.76
C LEU A 189 8.11 5.71 -4.72
N HIS A 190 8.86 5.61 -3.62
CA HIS A 190 10.22 6.16 -3.51
C HIS A 190 11.14 5.60 -4.60
N GLY A 191 11.15 4.28 -4.82
CA GLY A 191 12.02 3.64 -5.81
C GLY A 191 11.83 4.18 -7.24
N VAL A 192 10.59 4.41 -7.66
CA VAL A 192 10.31 4.91 -9.02
C VAL A 192 10.37 6.44 -9.14
N THR A 193 10.10 7.19 -8.07
CA THR A 193 10.11 8.66 -8.10
C THR A 193 11.44 9.28 -7.68
N GLY A 194 12.22 8.58 -6.86
CA GLY A 194 13.40 9.12 -6.17
C GLY A 194 13.07 10.19 -5.12
N ILE A 195 11.80 10.40 -4.77
CA ILE A 195 11.39 11.35 -3.71
C ILE A 195 11.61 10.68 -2.37
N ASP A 196 12.16 11.43 -1.39
CA ASP A 196 12.46 10.89 -0.07
C ASP A 196 11.25 10.18 0.58
N THR A 197 11.52 9.01 1.16
CA THR A 197 10.50 8.13 1.74
C THR A 197 9.75 8.81 2.89
N LEU A 198 10.43 9.59 3.74
CA LEU A 198 9.81 10.27 4.88
C LEU A 198 8.93 11.45 4.41
N ILE A 199 9.35 12.17 3.38
CA ILE A 199 8.53 13.21 2.75
C ILE A 199 7.24 12.60 2.20
N LEU A 200 7.33 11.55 1.38
CA LEU A 200 6.15 10.86 0.85
C LEU A 200 5.23 10.37 1.98
N THR A 201 5.82 9.76 3.01
CA THR A 201 5.07 9.26 4.19
C THR A 201 4.25 10.36 4.85
N ARG A 202 4.86 11.53 5.11
CA ARG A 202 4.20 12.66 5.78
C ARG A 202 3.05 13.22 4.95
N VAL A 203 3.27 13.40 3.65
CA VAL A 203 2.28 13.97 2.75
C VAL A 203 1.11 13.01 2.54
N ILE A 204 1.38 11.72 2.31
CA ILE A 204 0.34 10.67 2.24
C ILE A 204 -0.49 10.65 3.53
N ALA A 205 0.16 10.64 4.70
CA ALA A 205 -0.54 10.60 5.98
C ALA A 205 -1.44 11.82 6.16
N ALA A 206 -0.96 13.02 5.80
CA ALA A 206 -1.73 14.26 5.87
C ALA A 206 -2.95 14.25 4.95
N LEU A 207 -2.81 13.75 3.71
CA LEU A 207 -3.93 13.60 2.77
C LEU A 207 -4.99 12.60 3.28
N LEU A 208 -4.57 11.55 3.99
CA LEU A 208 -5.45 10.50 4.50
C LEU A 208 -6.16 10.86 5.81
N VAL A 209 -5.67 11.82 6.62
CA VAL A 209 -6.32 12.26 7.87
C VAL A 209 -7.84 12.43 7.77
N PRO A 210 -8.39 13.22 6.81
CA PRO A 210 -9.84 13.39 6.71
C PRO A 210 -10.57 12.07 6.41
N PHE A 211 -9.96 11.18 5.62
CA PHE A 211 -10.54 9.87 5.31
C PHE A 211 -10.50 8.92 6.49
N CYS A 212 -9.42 8.90 7.27
CA CYS A 212 -9.30 8.09 8.48
C CYS A 212 -10.37 8.45 9.51
N VAL A 213 -10.74 9.74 9.61
CA VAL A 213 -11.85 10.18 10.47
C VAL A 213 -13.20 9.86 9.83
N MET A 214 -13.36 10.06 8.53
CA MET A 214 -14.65 9.93 7.82
C MET A 214 -15.09 8.48 7.60
N VAL A 215 -14.17 7.55 7.33
CA VAL A 215 -14.48 6.15 6.97
C VAL A 215 -15.27 5.43 8.07
N PRO A 216 -14.96 5.52 9.37
CA PRO A 216 -15.79 4.96 10.44
C PRO A 216 -17.26 5.40 10.40
N PHE A 217 -17.50 6.69 10.14
CA PHE A 217 -18.85 7.22 9.98
C PHE A 217 -19.51 6.66 8.72
N TRP A 218 -18.78 6.64 7.61
CA TRP A 218 -19.27 6.12 6.34
C TRP A 218 -19.67 4.66 6.44
N VAL A 219 -18.85 3.83 7.08
CA VAL A 219 -19.11 2.39 7.28
C VAL A 219 -20.38 2.15 8.10
N ILE A 220 -20.60 2.90 9.19
CA ILE A 220 -21.82 2.77 9.98
C ILE A 220 -23.03 3.32 9.22
N TRP A 221 -22.86 4.42 8.49
CA TRP A 221 -23.92 5.00 7.66
C TRP A 221 -24.41 4.02 6.59
N THR A 222 -23.48 3.35 5.90
CA THR A 222 -23.79 2.31 4.90
C THR A 222 -24.48 1.10 5.53
N PHE A 223 -24.12 0.74 6.78
CA PHE A 223 -24.70 -0.43 7.47
C PHE A 223 -26.10 -0.17 8.05
N ALA A 224 -26.26 0.88 8.87
CA ALA A 224 -27.45 1.10 9.70
C ALA A 224 -28.20 2.42 9.39
N GLY A 225 -27.72 3.21 8.42
CA GLY A 225 -28.32 4.50 8.05
C GLY A 225 -27.87 5.68 8.92
N PHE A 226 -28.24 6.89 8.49
CA PHE A 226 -27.67 8.13 9.03
C PHE A 226 -28.06 8.38 10.49
N LYS A 227 -29.33 8.11 10.84
CA LYS A 227 -29.82 8.26 12.22
C LYS A 227 -29.08 7.34 13.20
N ALA A 228 -28.91 6.07 12.82
CA ALA A 228 -28.20 5.10 13.66
C ALA A 228 -26.70 5.40 13.75
N MET A 229 -26.10 5.97 12.71
CA MET A 229 -24.72 6.49 12.76
C MET A 229 -24.58 7.62 13.77
N LEU A 230 -25.52 8.56 13.80
CA LEU A 230 -25.52 9.64 14.78
C LEU A 230 -25.66 9.13 16.22
N GLU A 231 -26.32 8.01 16.48
CA GLU A 231 -26.38 7.46 17.85
C GLU A 231 -25.01 6.98 18.38
N VAL A 232 -24.11 6.57 17.49
CA VAL A 232 -22.76 6.04 17.81
C VAL A 232 -21.63 6.95 17.33
N TRP A 233 -21.95 8.21 16.97
CA TRP A 233 -20.98 9.19 16.51
C TRP A 233 -19.76 9.35 17.44
N PRO A 234 -19.88 9.29 18.80
CA PRO A 234 -18.72 9.44 19.66
C PRO A 234 -17.73 8.29 19.48
N ALA A 235 -18.24 7.06 19.35
CA ALA A 235 -17.40 5.88 19.14
C ALA A 235 -16.72 5.90 17.76
N ALA A 236 -17.44 6.33 16.72
CA ALA A 236 -16.86 6.52 15.38
C ALA A 236 -15.75 7.58 15.38
N LEU A 237 -15.97 8.70 16.09
CA LEU A 237 -14.95 9.75 16.23
C LEU A 237 -13.73 9.27 17.02
N VAL A 238 -13.93 8.52 18.10
CA VAL A 238 -12.82 7.95 18.87
C VAL A 238 -12.02 7.00 17.99
N ALA A 239 -12.67 6.08 17.28
CA ALA A 239 -12.01 5.12 16.40
C ALA A 239 -11.20 5.81 15.30
N GLY A 240 -11.83 6.70 14.51
CA GLY A 240 -11.20 7.38 13.39
C GLY A 240 -10.23 8.48 13.80
N GLY A 241 -10.56 9.24 14.84
CA GLY A 241 -9.73 10.33 15.35
C GLY A 241 -8.43 9.83 15.98
N THR A 242 -8.49 8.77 16.79
CA THR A 242 -7.28 8.16 17.36
C THR A 242 -6.43 7.51 16.26
N PHE A 243 -7.06 6.84 15.28
CA PHE A 243 -6.36 6.29 14.12
C PHE A 243 -5.65 7.38 13.32
N ALA A 244 -6.36 8.44 12.93
CA ALA A 244 -5.83 9.56 12.17
C ALA A 244 -4.69 10.31 12.90
N ALA A 245 -4.87 10.58 14.19
CA ALA A 245 -3.86 11.27 15.00
C ALA A 245 -2.58 10.43 15.14
N THR A 246 -2.72 9.14 15.45
CA THR A 246 -1.58 8.22 15.57
C THR A 246 -0.88 8.04 14.22
N GLN A 247 -1.66 7.88 13.14
CA GLN A 247 -1.15 7.76 11.78
C GLN A 247 -0.26 8.95 11.43
N LEU A 248 -0.78 10.17 11.62
CA LEU A 248 -0.05 11.40 11.33
C LEU A 248 1.20 11.56 12.21
N PHE A 249 1.12 11.19 13.50
CA PHE A 249 2.23 11.26 14.43
C PHE A 249 3.38 10.31 14.03
N VAL A 250 3.07 9.03 13.82
CA VAL A 250 4.07 8.01 13.46
C VAL A 250 4.68 8.31 12.09
N ALA A 251 3.87 8.76 11.13
CA ALA A 251 4.32 9.18 9.81
C ALA A 251 5.32 10.34 9.86
N ARG A 252 5.19 11.25 10.83
CA ARG A 252 6.11 12.40 11.00
C ARG A 252 7.41 12.00 11.69
N VAL A 253 7.34 11.14 12.70
CA VAL A 253 8.45 10.84 13.60
C VAL A 253 9.30 9.66 13.14
N HIS A 254 8.69 8.60 12.59
CA HIS A 254 9.39 7.34 12.32
C HIS A 254 9.50 7.03 10.83
N GLY A 255 8.37 7.05 10.11
CA GLY A 255 8.33 6.64 8.70
C GLY A 255 7.13 5.71 8.43
N PRO A 256 7.07 5.08 7.24
CA PRO A 256 5.86 4.40 6.77
C PRO A 256 5.64 3.02 7.40
N TRP A 257 6.67 2.42 8.02
CA TRP A 257 6.65 1.00 8.41
C TRP A 257 5.71 0.67 9.57
N LEU A 258 5.53 1.59 10.52
CA LEU A 258 4.76 1.34 11.75
C LEU A 258 3.41 2.04 11.77
N VAL A 259 3.08 2.80 10.72
CA VAL A 259 1.96 3.74 10.70
C VAL A 259 0.64 3.03 10.99
N ASP A 260 0.26 2.07 10.16
CA ASP A 260 -1.01 1.35 10.31
C ASP A 260 -1.06 0.49 11.56
N LEU A 261 0.04 -0.20 11.87
CA LEU A 261 0.10 -1.12 12.99
C LEU A 261 -0.07 -0.34 14.31
N SER A 262 0.55 0.82 14.43
CA SER A 262 0.41 1.69 15.60
C SER A 262 -0.96 2.35 15.64
N ALA A 263 -1.43 2.90 14.53
CA ALA A 263 -2.73 3.57 14.46
C ALA A 263 -3.89 2.63 14.78
N SER A 264 -3.85 1.40 14.28
CA SER A 264 -4.86 0.37 14.56
C SER A 264 -4.85 -0.08 16.02
N LEU A 265 -3.68 -0.39 16.61
CA LEU A 265 -3.62 -0.81 18.02
C LEU A 265 -4.07 0.28 18.99
N LEU A 266 -3.66 1.54 18.77
CA LEU A 266 -4.13 2.66 19.58
C LEU A 266 -5.62 2.90 19.38
N SER A 267 -6.13 2.75 18.15
CA SER A 267 -7.57 2.86 17.86
C SER A 267 -8.38 1.78 18.57
N ILE A 268 -7.93 0.52 18.55
CA ILE A 268 -8.55 -0.58 19.31
C ILE A 268 -8.54 -0.27 20.81
N ALA A 269 -7.39 0.10 21.36
CA ALA A 269 -7.25 0.37 22.79
C ALA A 269 -8.12 1.55 23.24
N ALA A 270 -8.12 2.65 22.48
CA ALA A 270 -8.92 3.82 22.77
C ALA A 270 -10.42 3.53 22.67
N LEU A 271 -10.85 2.78 21.65
CA LEU A 271 -12.25 2.40 21.49
C LEU A 271 -12.69 1.46 22.63
N ILE A 272 -11.91 0.44 22.99
CA ILE A 272 -12.20 -0.44 24.13
C ILE A 272 -12.31 0.36 25.44
N LEU A 273 -11.36 1.27 25.70
CA LEU A 273 -11.36 2.09 26.92
C LEU A 273 -12.57 3.03 26.95
N PHE A 274 -12.90 3.64 25.81
CA PHE A 274 -14.07 4.50 25.68
C PHE A 274 -15.36 3.73 25.93
N LEU A 275 -15.51 2.52 25.38
CA LEU A 275 -16.69 1.67 25.56
C LEU A 275 -16.87 1.13 26.99
N ARG A 276 -15.84 1.23 27.85
CA ARG A 276 -16.01 0.96 29.30
C ARG A 276 -16.78 2.06 30.01
N VAL A 277 -16.67 3.30 29.54
CA VAL A 277 -17.30 4.48 30.17
C VAL A 277 -18.58 4.86 29.44
N TRP A 278 -18.60 4.72 28.12
CA TRP A 278 -19.72 5.10 27.27
C TRP A 278 -20.36 3.88 26.61
N LYS A 279 -21.69 3.82 26.61
CA LYS A 279 -22.48 2.79 25.92
C LYS A 279 -23.60 3.45 25.10
N PRO A 280 -23.96 2.89 23.94
CA PRO A 280 -25.06 3.42 23.14
C PRO A 280 -26.39 3.21 23.89
N LYS A 281 -27.32 4.17 23.73
CA LYS A 281 -28.67 4.09 24.33
C LYS A 281 -29.51 2.96 23.75
N ARG A 282 -29.27 2.64 22.49
CA ARG A 282 -29.95 1.62 21.69
C ARG A 282 -28.90 0.64 21.20
N ILE A 283 -29.08 -0.65 21.42
CA ILE A 283 -28.17 -1.70 20.94
C ILE A 283 -28.80 -2.33 19.71
N LEU A 284 -28.05 -2.34 18.60
CA LEU A 284 -28.50 -2.98 17.36
C LEU A 284 -27.78 -4.31 17.12
N ASN A 285 -28.52 -5.32 16.69
CA ASN A 285 -27.94 -6.58 16.19
C ASN A 285 -27.50 -6.44 14.71
N ALA A 286 -26.93 -7.51 14.15
CA ALA A 286 -26.43 -7.53 12.77
C ALA A 286 -27.53 -7.36 11.70
N ARG A 287 -28.80 -7.50 12.07
CA ARG A 287 -29.98 -7.25 11.22
C ARG A 287 -30.55 -5.84 11.41
N CYS A 288 -29.88 -4.99 12.18
CA CYS A 288 -30.32 -3.65 12.56
C CYS A 288 -31.62 -3.62 13.40
N GLU A 289 -31.90 -4.72 14.10
CA GLU A 289 -33.02 -4.80 15.06
C GLU A 289 -32.54 -4.37 16.45
N ASP A 290 -33.45 -3.78 17.22
CA ASP A 290 -33.17 -3.32 18.58
C ASP A 290 -33.15 -4.49 19.57
N VAL A 291 -32.01 -4.69 20.23
CA VAL A 291 -31.78 -5.77 21.19
C VAL A 291 -31.32 -5.23 22.56
N THR A 292 -31.68 -3.99 22.88
CA THR A 292 -31.25 -3.29 24.11
C THR A 292 -31.59 -4.06 25.41
N GLY A 293 -32.54 -5.00 25.37
CA GLY A 293 -32.91 -5.88 26.50
C GLY A 293 -32.18 -7.23 26.58
N ASP A 294 -31.59 -7.73 25.49
CA ASP A 294 -30.92 -9.04 25.43
C ASP A 294 -29.42 -8.91 25.71
N ALA A 295 -29.09 -8.37 26.89
CA ALA A 295 -27.72 -8.10 27.27
C ALA A 295 -26.96 -9.41 27.57
N VAL A 296 -26.31 -9.99 26.56
CA VAL A 296 -25.25 -10.99 26.79
C VAL A 296 -24.03 -10.26 27.33
N VAL A 297 -23.96 -10.14 28.66
CA VAL A 297 -22.71 -9.91 29.37
C VAL A 297 -22.00 -11.26 29.45
N LYS A 298 -20.94 -11.45 28.67
CA LYS A 298 -20.06 -12.62 28.83
C LYS A 298 -18.63 -12.20 29.18
N THR A 299 -18.32 -12.45 30.46
CA THR A 299 -17.02 -12.63 31.12
C THR A 299 -15.87 -11.71 30.72
N ALA A 300 -15.68 -10.71 31.58
CA ALA A 300 -14.36 -10.21 31.93
C ALA A 300 -13.50 -11.37 32.48
N GLY A 301 -12.38 -11.68 31.81
CA GLY A 301 -11.45 -12.65 32.35
C GLY A 301 -10.25 -13.00 31.47
N GLU A 302 -9.68 -12.07 30.70
CA GLU A 302 -8.66 -12.48 29.72
C GLU A 302 -7.52 -11.47 29.43
N GLY A 303 -7.20 -10.55 30.34
CA GLY A 303 -6.05 -9.63 30.14
C GLY A 303 -4.74 -10.38 29.81
N ARG A 304 -4.51 -11.54 30.43
CA ARG A 304 -3.38 -12.42 30.11
C ARG A 304 -3.49 -13.05 28.73
N ARG A 305 -4.70 -13.39 28.26
CA ARG A 305 -4.91 -13.97 26.92
C ARG A 305 -4.65 -12.93 25.84
N VAL A 306 -5.15 -11.70 26.01
CA VAL A 306 -4.85 -10.57 25.11
C VAL A 306 -3.34 -10.29 25.04
N LEU A 307 -2.67 -10.23 26.19
CA LEU A 307 -1.21 -10.00 26.24
C LEU A 307 -0.43 -11.12 25.52
N THR A 308 -0.87 -12.37 25.69
CA THR A 308 -0.22 -13.54 25.07
C THR A 308 -0.50 -13.59 23.56
N ALA A 309 -1.68 -13.16 23.11
CA ALA A 309 -2.02 -13.07 21.69
C ALA A 309 -1.27 -11.93 20.99
N GLY A 310 -1.07 -10.80 21.69
CA GLY A 310 -0.38 -9.62 21.19
C GLY A 310 1.15 -9.69 21.21
N THR A 311 1.75 -10.67 21.90
CA THR A 311 3.21 -10.71 22.12
C THR A 311 4.03 -10.72 20.83
N PRO A 312 3.72 -11.53 19.79
CA PRO A 312 4.47 -11.53 18.53
C PRO A 312 4.48 -10.18 17.83
N TRP A 313 3.36 -9.46 17.91
CA TRP A 313 3.17 -8.15 17.28
C TRP A 313 3.86 -7.04 18.07
N ALA A 314 3.89 -7.14 19.39
CA ALA A 314 4.67 -6.24 20.24
C ALA A 314 6.19 -6.40 19.98
N ILE A 315 6.67 -7.64 19.82
CA ILE A 315 8.06 -7.92 19.44
C ILE A 315 8.38 -7.31 18.07
N LEU A 316 7.50 -7.51 17.09
CA LEU A 316 7.62 -6.89 15.76
C LEU A 316 7.73 -5.37 15.85
N MET A 317 6.80 -4.73 16.57
CA MET A 317 6.82 -3.28 16.74
C MET A 317 8.12 -2.78 17.36
N LEU A 318 8.62 -3.44 18.41
CA LEU A 318 9.85 -3.04 19.07
C LEU A 318 11.04 -3.14 18.10
N CYS A 319 11.19 -4.25 17.40
CA CYS A 319 12.28 -4.45 16.44
C CYS A 319 12.20 -3.44 15.29
N VAL A 320 11.04 -3.25 14.67
CA VAL A 320 10.88 -2.28 13.56
C VAL A 320 11.10 -0.85 14.07
N THR A 321 10.72 -0.54 15.30
CA THR A 321 10.99 0.79 15.90
C THR A 321 12.48 1.03 15.97
N ILE A 322 13.24 0.07 16.51
CA ILE A 322 14.71 0.14 16.62
C ILE A 322 15.35 0.25 15.24
N TRP A 323 15.00 -0.65 14.31
CA TRP A 323 15.56 -0.69 12.95
C TRP A 323 15.23 0.55 12.11
N GLY A 324 14.05 1.14 12.29
CA GLY A 324 13.66 2.33 11.55
C GLY A 324 14.27 3.63 12.05
N THR A 325 15.05 3.63 13.14
CA THR A 325 15.76 4.85 13.57
C THR A 325 16.99 5.11 12.68
N PRO A 326 17.20 6.35 12.20
CA PRO A 326 18.37 6.67 11.38
C PRO A 326 19.70 6.35 12.06
N ALA A 327 19.78 6.58 13.38
CA ALA A 327 21.00 6.30 14.17
C ALA A 327 21.39 4.82 14.13
N PHE A 328 20.41 3.92 14.32
CA PHE A 328 20.67 2.48 14.29
C PHE A 328 20.95 1.98 12.87
N GLY A 329 20.22 2.51 11.88
CA GLY A 329 20.47 2.22 10.46
C GLY A 329 21.89 2.59 10.04
N HIS A 330 22.35 3.80 10.35
CA HIS A 330 23.71 4.25 10.04
C HIS A 330 24.79 3.44 10.77
N TRP A 331 24.54 3.06 12.02
CA TRP A 331 25.45 2.20 12.77
C TRP A 331 25.62 0.83 12.09
N LEU A 332 24.52 0.22 11.64
CA LEU A 332 24.55 -1.06 10.91
C LEU A 332 25.11 -0.93 9.48
N ASP A 333 24.87 0.20 8.81
CA ASP A 333 25.40 0.49 7.49
C ASP A 333 26.92 0.52 7.48
N GLY A 334 27.55 0.98 8.59
CA GLY A 334 29.01 0.97 8.76
C GLY A 334 29.64 -0.43 8.58
N PHE A 335 28.87 -1.49 8.77
CA PHE A 335 29.34 -2.87 8.62
C PHE A 335 28.81 -3.59 7.36
N SER A 336 27.68 -3.13 6.81
CA SER A 336 26.86 -3.95 5.89
C SER A 336 26.45 -3.27 4.59
N ALA A 337 26.60 -1.95 4.47
CA ALA A 337 26.14 -1.21 3.31
C ALA A 337 27.10 -1.37 2.14
N VAL A 338 26.67 -2.12 1.11
CA VAL A 338 27.37 -2.21 -0.17
C VAL A 338 26.60 -1.43 -1.21
N ARG A 339 27.26 -0.47 -1.87
CA ARG A 339 26.68 0.28 -2.99
C ARG A 339 27.22 -0.28 -4.28
N TRP A 340 26.38 -0.98 -5.03
CA TRP A 340 26.71 -1.46 -6.37
C TRP A 340 26.29 -0.43 -7.40
N VAL A 341 27.28 0.18 -8.05
CA VAL A 341 27.06 1.04 -9.22
C VAL A 341 26.85 0.12 -10.42
N ILE A 342 25.73 0.27 -11.11
CA ILE A 342 25.43 -0.53 -12.31
C ILE A 342 26.21 0.10 -13.45
N ALA A 343 27.45 -0.36 -13.65
CA ALA A 343 28.43 0.27 -14.53
C ALA A 343 27.96 0.50 -15.98
N GLY A 344 27.01 -0.30 -16.49
CA GLY A 344 26.46 -0.11 -17.82
C GLY A 344 25.33 0.93 -17.94
N LEU A 345 24.72 1.32 -16.82
CA LEU A 345 23.51 2.17 -16.77
C LEU A 345 23.74 3.49 -16.03
N ASP A 346 24.60 3.50 -15.01
CA ASP A 346 24.83 4.65 -14.15
C ASP A 346 25.36 5.85 -14.94
N HIS A 347 24.62 6.96 -14.90
CA HIS A 347 24.93 8.19 -15.63
C HIS A 347 25.07 8.04 -17.15
N VAL A 348 24.64 6.93 -17.75
CA VAL A 348 24.66 6.72 -19.21
C VAL A 348 23.39 7.27 -19.89
N VAL A 349 22.27 7.24 -19.18
CA VAL A 349 20.98 7.72 -19.67
C VAL A 349 20.75 9.16 -19.21
N PHE A 350 20.46 10.04 -20.17
CA PHE A 350 20.17 11.45 -19.91
C PHE A 350 18.70 11.75 -20.15
N ARG A 351 18.06 12.29 -19.11
CA ARG A 351 16.75 12.91 -19.21
C ARG A 351 16.93 14.33 -19.76
N MET A 352 16.23 14.62 -20.87
CA MET A 352 16.37 15.86 -21.63
C MET A 352 15.19 16.81 -21.38
N PRO A 353 15.32 18.12 -21.67
CA PRO A 353 14.18 19.03 -21.79
C PRO A 353 13.16 18.53 -22.84
N PRO A 354 11.85 18.78 -22.66
CA PRO A 354 11.22 19.59 -21.61
C PRO A 354 10.97 18.84 -20.29
N ALA A 355 11.14 17.51 -20.21
CA ALA A 355 10.80 16.73 -19.02
C ALA A 355 11.56 17.18 -17.75
N VAL A 356 12.80 17.63 -17.93
CA VAL A 356 13.62 18.30 -16.91
C VAL A 356 14.12 19.64 -17.46
N PRO A 357 14.34 20.67 -16.61
CA PRO A 357 14.79 21.98 -17.08
C PRO A 357 16.14 21.95 -17.80
N THR A 358 17.06 21.10 -17.32
CA THR A 358 18.40 20.90 -17.86
C THR A 358 18.68 19.42 -18.00
N ALA A 359 19.51 19.05 -18.99
CA ALA A 359 19.87 17.66 -19.21
C ALA A 359 20.49 17.06 -17.93
N ALA A 360 19.89 15.99 -17.42
CA ALA A 360 20.27 15.38 -16.15
C ALA A 360 20.50 13.88 -16.36
N ALA A 361 21.64 13.39 -15.87
CA ALA A 361 21.99 11.99 -15.92
C ALA A 361 21.21 11.20 -14.86
N GLU A 362 20.60 10.08 -15.25
CA GLU A 362 19.91 9.17 -14.34
C GLU A 362 20.94 8.31 -13.59
N ALA A 363 20.92 8.37 -12.26
CA ALA A 363 21.77 7.54 -11.41
C ALA A 363 21.19 6.12 -11.30
N ALA A 364 22.07 5.11 -11.35
CA ALA A 364 21.74 3.70 -11.21
C ALA A 364 22.64 3.05 -10.16
N VAL A 365 22.41 3.44 -8.90
CA VAL A 365 23.14 2.90 -7.75
C VAL A 365 22.21 2.02 -6.94
N PHE A 366 22.56 0.73 -6.84
CA PHE A 366 21.85 -0.23 -6.01
C PHE A 366 22.47 -0.27 -4.61
N ALA A 367 21.72 0.18 -3.62
CA ALA A 367 22.13 0.11 -2.22
C ALA A 367 21.70 -1.23 -1.62
N PHE A 368 22.66 -2.11 -1.37
CA PHE A 368 22.45 -3.37 -0.68
C PHE A 368 22.85 -3.24 0.78
N ASN A 369 21.89 -2.83 1.62
CA ASN A 369 22.07 -2.57 3.04
C ASN A 369 21.39 -3.67 3.87
N TRP A 370 21.80 -4.92 3.65
CA TRP A 370 21.07 -6.10 4.12
C TRP A 370 20.84 -6.13 5.63
N LEU A 371 21.77 -5.64 6.46
CA LEU A 371 21.62 -5.69 7.92
C LEU A 371 20.76 -4.55 8.47
N SER A 372 20.94 -3.34 7.92
CA SER A 372 20.19 -2.14 8.31
C SER A 372 18.78 -2.08 7.70
N ALA A 373 18.51 -2.85 6.64
CA ALA A 373 17.19 -2.93 6.04
C ALA A 373 16.14 -3.41 7.04
N THR A 374 14.98 -2.75 7.02
CA THR A 374 13.85 -3.03 7.92
C THR A 374 13.41 -4.49 7.87
N GLY A 375 13.51 -5.14 6.69
CA GLY A 375 13.25 -6.57 6.51
C GLY A 375 14.03 -7.46 7.49
N THR A 376 15.28 -7.12 7.78
CA THR A 376 16.11 -7.88 8.72
C THR A 376 15.65 -7.72 10.16
N GLY A 377 15.24 -6.51 10.55
CA GLY A 377 14.61 -6.28 11.85
C GLY A 377 13.32 -7.10 12.03
N ILE A 378 12.50 -7.20 10.97
CA ILE A 378 11.29 -8.02 10.97
C ILE A 378 11.63 -9.51 11.05
N PHE A 379 12.65 -9.98 10.34
CA PHE A 379 13.07 -11.38 10.37
C PHE A 379 13.57 -11.79 11.75
N ILE A 380 14.39 -10.94 12.37
CA ILE A 380 14.85 -11.13 13.76
C ILE A 380 13.65 -11.13 14.70
N ALA A 381 12.69 -10.21 14.53
CA ALA A 381 11.46 -10.20 15.32
C ALA A 381 10.68 -11.50 15.18
N ALA A 382 10.62 -12.08 13.97
CA ALA A 382 9.94 -13.33 13.72
C ALA A 382 10.58 -14.51 14.47
N LEU A 383 11.91 -14.55 14.51
CA LEU A 383 12.66 -15.57 15.26
C LEU A 383 12.47 -15.41 16.77
N ILE A 384 12.56 -14.18 17.29
CA ILE A 384 12.31 -13.88 18.71
C ILE A 384 10.86 -14.24 19.08
N ALA A 385 9.90 -13.92 18.22
CA ALA A 385 8.50 -14.27 18.42
C ALA A 385 8.27 -15.78 18.39
N ALA A 386 8.92 -16.53 17.48
CA ALA A 386 8.86 -17.99 17.46
C ALA A 386 9.34 -18.60 18.79
N PHE A 387 10.45 -18.07 19.32
CA PHE A 387 10.98 -18.48 20.62
C PHE A 387 10.02 -18.11 21.76
N ALA A 388 9.49 -16.89 21.78
CA ALA A 388 8.52 -16.45 22.79
C ALA A 388 7.22 -17.27 22.77
N MET A 389 6.78 -17.70 21.58
CA MET A 389 5.64 -18.60 21.40
C MET A 389 5.96 -20.06 21.72
N ARG A 390 7.23 -20.41 21.98
CA ARG A 390 7.72 -21.77 22.26
C ARG A 390 7.45 -22.76 21.12
N LEU A 391 7.58 -22.31 19.87
CA LEU A 391 7.42 -23.18 18.71
C LEU A 391 8.65 -24.09 18.55
N PRO A 392 8.47 -25.38 18.20
CA PRO A 392 9.59 -26.27 17.93
C PRO A 392 10.29 -25.87 16.62
N VAL A 393 11.62 -26.00 16.58
CA VAL A 393 12.46 -25.61 15.43
C VAL A 393 11.98 -26.24 14.11
N LYS A 394 11.49 -27.49 14.17
CA LYS A 394 10.90 -28.17 13.02
C LYS A 394 9.72 -27.40 12.42
N VAL A 395 8.79 -26.93 13.25
CA VAL A 395 7.63 -26.14 12.79
C VAL A 395 8.09 -24.80 12.24
N VAL A 396 9.10 -24.17 12.85
CA VAL A 396 9.68 -22.91 12.34
C VAL A 396 10.26 -23.11 10.94
N GLY A 397 11.03 -24.20 10.72
CA GLY A 397 11.58 -24.54 9.41
C GLY A 397 10.51 -24.88 8.37
N GLU A 398 9.47 -25.62 8.76
CA GLU A 398 8.33 -25.94 7.89
C GLU A 398 7.58 -24.68 7.45
N VAL A 399 7.32 -23.74 8.38
CA VAL A 399 6.67 -22.46 8.06
C VAL A 399 7.55 -21.60 7.17
N LEU A 400 8.86 -21.58 7.40
CA LEU A 400 9.81 -20.87 6.55
C LEU A 400 9.76 -21.39 5.10
N TRP A 401 9.82 -22.72 4.95
CA TRP A 401 9.74 -23.37 3.63
C TRP A 401 8.40 -23.13 2.94
N GLN A 402 7.29 -23.26 3.67
CA GLN A 402 5.96 -22.93 3.16
C GLN A 402 5.88 -21.45 2.73
N THR A 403 6.51 -20.54 3.46
CA THR A 403 6.54 -19.12 3.11
C THR A 403 7.27 -18.89 1.79
N VAL A 404 8.41 -19.56 1.56
CA VAL A 404 9.12 -19.50 0.26
C VAL A 404 8.22 -19.99 -0.88
N LEU A 405 7.55 -21.12 -0.70
CA LEU A 405 6.68 -21.69 -1.72
C LEU A 405 5.45 -20.82 -2.01
N ASN A 406 4.83 -20.24 -0.97
CA ASN A 406 3.63 -19.42 -1.10
C ASN A 406 3.94 -18.05 -1.75
N THR A 407 5.14 -17.52 -1.54
CA THR A 407 5.52 -16.18 -2.02
C THR A 407 6.20 -16.17 -3.38
N ARG A 408 6.48 -17.32 -3.99
CA ARG A 408 7.19 -17.43 -5.29
C ARG A 408 6.54 -16.65 -6.45
N PHE A 409 5.21 -16.54 -6.48
CA PHE A 409 4.54 -15.76 -7.53
C PHE A 409 4.50 -14.28 -7.19
N THR A 410 4.44 -13.94 -5.90
CA THR A 410 4.54 -12.57 -5.41
C THR A 410 5.90 -11.97 -5.76
N VAL A 411 6.99 -12.73 -5.54
CA VAL A 411 8.35 -12.25 -5.86
C VAL A 411 8.53 -11.98 -7.35
N ILE A 412 8.03 -12.88 -8.22
CA ILE A 412 8.06 -12.68 -9.69
C ILE A 412 7.26 -11.44 -10.08
N THR A 413 6.07 -11.26 -9.50
CA THR A 413 5.20 -10.11 -9.82
C THR A 413 5.87 -8.79 -9.44
N ILE A 414 6.43 -8.70 -8.23
CA ILE A 414 7.09 -7.48 -7.73
C ILE A 414 8.34 -7.16 -8.56
N ALA A 415 9.17 -8.16 -8.84
CA ALA A 415 10.35 -7.99 -9.67
C ALA A 415 9.97 -7.52 -11.08
N ALA A 416 8.95 -8.12 -11.70
CA ALA A 416 8.49 -7.73 -13.04
C ALA A 416 7.88 -6.33 -13.08
N LEU A 417 7.07 -5.95 -12.09
CA LEU A 417 6.50 -4.61 -11.99
C LEU A 417 7.58 -3.54 -11.78
N MET A 418 8.56 -3.81 -10.92
CA MET A 418 9.69 -2.91 -10.71
C MET A 418 10.56 -2.79 -11.95
N ALA A 419 10.87 -3.91 -12.61
CA ALA A 419 11.57 -3.90 -13.90
C ALA A 419 10.80 -3.06 -14.92
N LEU A 420 9.48 -3.23 -15.02
CA LEU A 420 8.63 -2.44 -15.91
C LEU A 420 8.71 -0.94 -15.58
N GLY A 421 8.53 -0.56 -14.31
CA GLY A 421 8.60 0.83 -13.86
C GLY A 421 9.96 1.47 -14.12
N PHE A 422 11.05 0.76 -13.84
CA PHE A 422 12.42 1.26 -14.07
C PHE A 422 12.74 1.37 -15.56
N VAL A 423 12.40 0.37 -16.39
CA VAL A 423 12.55 0.50 -17.85
C VAL A 423 11.76 1.70 -18.35
N SER A 424 10.52 1.88 -17.87
CA SER A 424 9.67 3.00 -18.28
C SER A 424 10.28 4.36 -17.94
N ARG A 425 10.92 4.47 -16.75
CA ARG A 425 11.65 5.65 -16.29
C ARG A 425 12.91 5.91 -17.11
N PHE A 426 13.74 4.89 -17.33
CA PHE A 426 15.02 5.02 -18.01
C PHE A 426 14.85 5.23 -19.53
N CYS A 427 13.82 4.68 -20.17
CA CYS A 427 13.58 4.91 -21.61
C CYS A 427 12.70 6.14 -21.90
N GLY A 428 12.11 6.78 -20.89
CA GLY A 428 11.31 8.02 -21.05
C GLY A 428 9.84 7.81 -21.45
N LEU A 429 9.28 6.62 -21.23
CA LEU A 429 7.85 6.35 -21.42
C LEU A 429 7.00 7.13 -20.40
N ASP A 430 7.45 7.15 -19.15
CA ASP A 430 6.83 7.90 -18.06
C ASP A 430 6.80 9.41 -18.36
N ALA A 431 7.88 9.95 -18.92
CA ALA A 431 8.00 11.34 -19.34
C ALA A 431 7.09 11.69 -20.51
N THR A 432 6.97 10.80 -21.50
CA THR A 432 6.06 10.97 -22.63
C THR A 432 4.61 11.07 -22.16
N LEU A 433 4.19 10.15 -21.28
CA LEU A 433 2.87 10.18 -20.68
C LEU A 433 2.67 11.42 -19.79
N GLY A 434 3.66 11.77 -18.96
CA GLY A 434 3.59 12.93 -18.08
C GLY A 434 3.43 14.25 -18.85
N LEU A 435 4.17 14.42 -19.95
CA LEU A 435 4.04 15.56 -20.86
C LEU A 435 2.67 15.63 -21.53
N ALA A 436 2.10 14.48 -21.89
CA ALA A 436 0.74 14.42 -22.43
C ALA A 436 -0.31 14.81 -21.38
N PHE A 437 -0.19 14.29 -20.16
CA PHE A 437 -1.11 14.62 -19.06
C PHE A 437 -0.98 16.05 -18.55
N ALA A 438 0.20 16.67 -18.66
CA ALA A 438 0.39 18.09 -18.31
C ALA A 438 -0.55 19.01 -19.12
N ARG A 439 -0.99 18.58 -20.30
CA ARG A 439 -1.95 19.34 -21.12
C ARG A 439 -3.35 19.45 -20.49
N THR A 440 -3.68 18.62 -19.51
CA THR A 440 -4.94 18.73 -18.75
C THR A 440 -4.99 19.96 -17.84
N GLY A 441 -3.84 20.60 -17.58
CA GLY A 441 -3.76 21.88 -16.90
C GLY A 441 -4.32 21.84 -15.48
N LEU A 442 -5.22 22.77 -15.17
CA LEU A 442 -5.74 22.99 -13.82
C LEU A 442 -6.51 21.80 -13.22
N LEU A 443 -7.04 20.90 -14.06
CA LEU A 443 -7.79 19.74 -13.60
C LEU A 443 -6.89 18.53 -13.33
N TYR A 444 -5.59 18.63 -13.64
CA TYR A 444 -4.66 17.53 -13.43
C TYR A 444 -4.61 17.00 -12.00
N PRO A 445 -4.58 17.83 -10.92
CA PRO A 445 -4.52 17.29 -9.56
C PRO A 445 -5.70 16.35 -9.23
N PHE A 446 -6.89 16.66 -9.76
CA PHE A 446 -8.08 15.82 -9.61
C PHE A 446 -7.95 14.51 -10.41
N PHE A 447 -7.69 14.60 -11.72
CA PHE A 447 -7.61 13.42 -12.58
C PHE A 447 -6.37 12.56 -12.30
N GLY A 448 -5.24 13.16 -11.94
CA GLY A 448 -4.04 12.48 -11.48
C GLY A 448 -4.30 11.65 -10.24
N THR A 449 -5.11 12.14 -9.29
CA THR A 449 -5.56 11.32 -8.15
C THR A 449 -6.40 10.12 -8.62
N LEU A 450 -7.29 10.30 -9.59
CA LEU A 450 -8.08 9.22 -10.18
C LEU A 450 -7.24 8.21 -10.98
N VAL A 451 -6.07 8.61 -11.52
CA VAL A 451 -5.11 7.66 -12.11
C VAL A 451 -4.62 6.68 -11.05
N GLY A 452 -4.30 7.16 -9.84
CA GLY A 452 -3.96 6.29 -8.72
C GLY A 452 -5.06 5.30 -8.39
N TRP A 453 -6.31 5.81 -8.31
CA TRP A 453 -7.52 4.98 -8.11
C TRP A 453 -7.68 3.91 -9.20
N LEU A 454 -7.57 4.28 -10.48
CA LEU A 454 -7.65 3.36 -11.62
C LEU A 454 -6.57 2.28 -11.56
N GLY A 455 -5.34 2.69 -11.21
CA GLY A 455 -4.21 1.79 -11.06
C GLY A 455 -4.47 0.72 -10.00
N THR A 456 -4.90 1.10 -8.81
CA THR A 456 -5.17 0.15 -7.72
C THR A 456 -6.46 -0.65 -7.96
N ALA A 457 -7.49 -0.05 -8.53
CA ALA A 457 -8.73 -0.74 -8.90
C ALA A 457 -8.49 -1.85 -9.93
N SER A 458 -7.56 -1.64 -10.87
CA SER A 458 -7.26 -2.63 -11.91
C SER A 458 -6.24 -3.67 -11.44
N THR A 459 -5.21 -3.24 -10.72
CA THR A 459 -4.10 -4.11 -10.29
C THR A 459 -4.37 -4.84 -8.97
N GLY A 460 -5.27 -4.31 -8.14
CA GLY A 460 -5.50 -4.77 -6.78
C GLY A 460 -4.40 -4.47 -5.78
N SER A 461 -3.43 -3.61 -6.13
CA SER A 461 -2.29 -3.30 -5.27
C SER A 461 -1.89 -1.83 -5.40
N ASP A 462 -1.90 -1.11 -4.27
CA ASP A 462 -1.45 0.28 -4.22
C ASP A 462 0.04 0.42 -4.53
N THR A 463 0.83 -0.57 -4.09
CA THR A 463 2.23 -0.73 -4.52
C THR A 463 2.32 -0.78 -6.03
N SER A 464 1.55 -1.62 -6.70
CA SER A 464 1.60 -1.74 -8.17
C SER A 464 1.20 -0.43 -8.84
N SER A 465 0.16 0.25 -8.34
CA SER A 465 -0.25 1.57 -8.85
C SER A 465 0.85 2.61 -8.71
N ASN A 466 1.49 2.71 -7.55
CA ASN A 466 2.59 3.63 -7.29
C ASN A 466 3.79 3.39 -8.21
N VAL A 467 4.05 2.15 -8.57
CA VAL A 467 5.14 1.77 -9.47
C VAL A 467 4.85 2.17 -10.91
N LEU A 468 3.62 1.93 -11.35
CA LEU A 468 3.21 2.21 -12.73
C LEU A 468 3.06 3.72 -12.98
N PHE A 469 2.56 4.47 -11.99
CA PHE A 469 2.15 5.86 -12.19
C PHE A 469 2.96 6.87 -11.37
N GLY A 470 3.73 6.47 -10.36
CA GLY A 470 4.43 7.41 -9.48
C GLY A 470 5.39 8.35 -10.23
N SER A 471 6.24 7.81 -11.10
CA SER A 471 7.17 8.65 -11.88
C SER A 471 6.43 9.58 -12.85
N LEU A 472 5.36 9.10 -13.48
CA LEU A 472 4.46 9.92 -14.30
C LEU A 472 3.88 11.09 -13.50
N GLN A 473 3.42 10.84 -12.27
CA GLN A 473 2.84 11.86 -11.40
C GLN A 473 3.85 12.94 -11.03
N LYS A 474 5.07 12.53 -10.70
CA LYS A 474 6.20 13.43 -10.46
C LYS A 474 6.48 14.31 -11.68
N LEU A 475 6.54 13.71 -12.86
CA LEU A 475 6.88 14.41 -14.10
C LEU A 475 5.81 15.42 -14.51
N THR A 476 4.54 15.02 -14.49
CA THR A 476 3.44 15.94 -14.80
C THR A 476 3.39 17.10 -13.79
N ALA A 477 3.65 16.83 -12.51
CA ALA A 477 3.71 17.87 -11.49
C ALA A 477 4.81 18.90 -11.77
N GLN A 478 5.99 18.46 -12.22
CA GLN A 478 7.08 19.35 -12.60
C GLN A 478 6.70 20.23 -13.80
N GLN A 479 6.01 19.68 -14.80
CA GLN A 479 5.51 20.44 -15.96
C GLN A 479 4.45 21.47 -15.60
N LEU A 480 3.63 21.17 -14.61
CA LEU A 480 2.58 22.07 -14.12
C LEU A 480 3.06 23.02 -13.01
N HIS A 481 4.35 22.97 -12.65
CA HIS A 481 4.93 23.74 -11.54
C HIS A 481 4.20 23.54 -10.20
N ILE A 482 3.72 22.33 -9.95
CA ILE A 482 3.12 21.92 -8.66
C ILE A 482 4.05 20.92 -7.94
N SER A 483 3.80 20.70 -6.65
CA SER A 483 4.67 19.84 -5.83
C SER A 483 4.71 18.39 -6.35
N PRO A 484 5.89 17.85 -6.73
CA PRO A 484 6.00 16.47 -7.17
C PRO A 484 5.74 15.46 -6.05
N ALA A 485 6.11 15.81 -4.81
CA ALA A 485 5.81 15.00 -3.63
C ALA A 485 4.31 14.92 -3.38
N LEU A 486 3.57 16.01 -3.60
CA LEU A 486 2.12 16.02 -3.47
C LEU A 486 1.45 15.11 -4.48
N MET A 487 1.78 15.21 -5.78
CA MET A 487 1.14 14.39 -6.80
C MET A 487 1.54 12.91 -6.73
N ALA A 488 2.80 12.62 -6.39
CA ALA A 488 3.20 11.24 -6.09
C ALA A 488 2.40 10.68 -4.92
N SER A 489 2.21 11.46 -3.84
CA SER A 489 1.41 11.06 -2.67
C SER A 489 -0.08 10.93 -3.00
N ALA A 490 -0.60 11.80 -3.86
CA ALA A 490 -1.98 11.74 -4.35
C ALA A 490 -2.25 10.47 -5.14
N ASN A 491 -1.25 9.92 -5.84
CA ASN A 491 -1.37 8.62 -6.51
C ASN A 491 -1.68 7.50 -5.51
N SER A 492 -0.92 7.43 -4.42
CA SER A 492 -1.16 6.45 -3.35
C SER A 492 -2.48 6.74 -2.63
N GLY A 493 -2.76 8.01 -2.29
CA GLY A 493 -4.02 8.40 -1.66
C GLY A 493 -5.27 8.07 -2.48
N GLY A 494 -5.23 8.27 -3.80
CA GLY A 494 -6.30 7.86 -4.71
C GLY A 494 -6.36 6.34 -4.89
N GLY A 495 -5.21 5.68 -4.96
CA GLY A 495 -5.09 4.24 -5.10
C GLY A 495 -5.65 3.47 -3.91
N VAL A 496 -5.47 3.98 -2.68
CA VAL A 496 -6.16 3.50 -1.48
C VAL A 496 -7.67 3.35 -1.69
N MET A 497 -8.31 4.36 -2.29
CA MET A 497 -9.75 4.35 -2.52
C MET A 497 -10.16 3.29 -3.56
N GLY A 498 -9.24 2.93 -4.48
CA GLY A 498 -9.45 1.92 -5.52
C GLY A 498 -9.33 0.47 -5.02
N LYS A 499 -8.72 0.25 -3.85
CA LYS A 499 -8.49 -1.11 -3.33
C LYS A 499 -9.77 -1.93 -3.14
N MET A 500 -10.86 -1.28 -2.74
CA MET A 500 -12.13 -1.95 -2.43
C MET A 500 -12.85 -2.50 -3.66
N VAL A 501 -12.65 -1.89 -4.84
CA VAL A 501 -13.25 -2.33 -6.12
C VAL A 501 -12.35 -3.28 -6.89
N ALA A 502 -11.15 -3.55 -6.38
CA ALA A 502 -10.21 -4.40 -7.07
C ALA A 502 -10.75 -5.84 -7.19
N PRO A 503 -10.70 -6.46 -8.39
CA PRO A 503 -11.17 -7.82 -8.58
C PRO A 503 -10.56 -8.82 -7.59
N GLN A 504 -9.28 -8.66 -7.26
CA GLN A 504 -8.59 -9.51 -6.28
C GLN A 504 -9.22 -9.40 -4.88
N SER A 505 -9.43 -8.19 -4.38
CA SER A 505 -10.06 -7.96 -3.07
C SER A 505 -11.49 -8.49 -3.04
N VAL A 506 -12.25 -8.26 -4.12
CA VAL A 506 -13.64 -8.73 -4.25
C VAL A 506 -13.73 -10.26 -4.29
N VAL A 507 -12.83 -10.93 -5.02
CA VAL A 507 -12.77 -12.39 -5.05
C VAL A 507 -12.43 -12.94 -3.65
N ILE A 508 -11.44 -12.37 -2.98
CA ILE A 508 -11.10 -12.77 -1.60
C ILE A 508 -12.32 -12.61 -0.68
N ALA A 509 -13.01 -11.47 -0.74
CA ALA A 509 -14.23 -11.25 0.03
C ALA A 509 -15.32 -12.29 -0.28
N SER A 510 -15.56 -12.58 -1.57
CA SER A 510 -16.59 -13.54 -1.99
C SER A 510 -16.29 -14.97 -1.52
N THR A 511 -15.03 -15.39 -1.57
CA THR A 511 -14.59 -16.70 -1.09
C THR A 511 -14.69 -16.81 0.43
N ALA A 512 -14.27 -15.76 1.15
CA ALA A 512 -14.37 -15.67 2.60
C ALA A 512 -15.83 -15.66 3.08
N THR A 513 -16.76 -15.16 2.27
CA THR A 513 -18.18 -15.07 2.63
C THR A 513 -19.07 -16.16 2.05
N GLY A 514 -18.51 -17.10 1.30
CA GLY A 514 -19.26 -18.22 0.72
C GLY A 514 -20.24 -17.83 -0.40
N ILE A 515 -20.15 -16.62 -0.96
CA ILE A 515 -20.99 -16.16 -2.08
C ILE A 515 -20.23 -16.15 -3.41
N TYR A 516 -19.50 -17.23 -3.67
CA TYR A 516 -18.76 -17.46 -4.91
C TYR A 516 -19.65 -17.30 -6.15
N GLY A 517 -19.14 -16.65 -7.19
CA GLY A 517 -19.91 -16.35 -8.42
C GLY A 517 -20.85 -15.15 -8.32
N LYS A 518 -20.94 -14.49 -7.14
CA LYS A 518 -21.71 -13.25 -6.93
C LYS A 518 -20.80 -12.03 -6.72
N GLU A 519 -19.57 -12.07 -7.22
CA GLU A 519 -18.58 -10.99 -7.12
C GLU A 519 -19.12 -9.68 -7.72
N GLY A 520 -19.90 -9.77 -8.80
CA GLY A 520 -20.53 -8.60 -9.42
C GLY A 520 -21.48 -7.85 -8.48
N THR A 521 -22.14 -8.54 -7.56
CA THR A 521 -23.03 -7.91 -6.57
C THR A 521 -22.21 -7.16 -5.51
N ILE A 522 -21.11 -7.75 -5.04
CA ILE A 522 -20.18 -7.09 -4.11
C ILE A 522 -19.58 -5.85 -4.79
N LEU A 523 -19.12 -5.99 -6.03
CA LEU A 523 -18.53 -4.88 -6.79
C LEU A 523 -19.51 -3.73 -6.96
N ARG A 524 -20.77 -4.01 -7.36
CA ARG A 524 -21.81 -2.98 -7.48
C ARG A 524 -22.08 -2.26 -6.16
N PHE A 525 -22.03 -2.98 -5.04
CA PHE A 525 -22.20 -2.40 -3.72
C PHE A 525 -21.07 -1.42 -3.36
N VAL A 526 -19.81 -1.82 -3.56
CA VAL A 526 -18.65 -0.99 -3.17
C VAL A 526 -18.24 0.07 -4.21
N PHE A 527 -18.63 -0.08 -5.48
CA PHE A 527 -18.17 0.80 -6.57
C PHE A 527 -18.49 2.27 -6.34
N LEU A 528 -19.75 2.58 -6.00
CA LEU A 528 -20.16 3.96 -5.79
C LEU A 528 -19.42 4.61 -4.61
N HIS A 529 -19.18 3.83 -3.55
CA HIS A 529 -18.43 4.26 -2.38
C HIS A 529 -16.98 4.58 -2.75
N SER A 530 -16.33 3.65 -3.45
CA SER A 530 -14.95 3.79 -3.94
C SER A 530 -14.77 5.02 -4.82
N PHE A 531 -15.65 5.20 -5.80
CA PHE A 531 -15.60 6.32 -6.72
C PHE A 531 -15.85 7.66 -6.01
N ALA A 532 -16.83 7.72 -5.11
CA ALA A 532 -17.11 8.93 -4.33
C ALA A 532 -15.91 9.34 -3.44
N LEU A 533 -15.28 8.38 -2.76
CA LEU A 533 -14.09 8.63 -1.95
C LEU A 533 -12.89 9.06 -2.81
N ALA A 534 -12.73 8.48 -3.99
CA ALA A 534 -11.68 8.87 -4.93
C ALA A 534 -11.87 10.31 -5.46
N CYS A 535 -13.10 10.69 -5.81
CA CYS A 535 -13.42 12.06 -6.19
C CYS A 535 -13.18 13.04 -5.03
N LEU A 536 -13.54 12.67 -3.79
CA LEU A 536 -13.28 13.51 -2.63
C LEU A 536 -11.76 13.69 -2.42
N MET A 537 -10.95 12.63 -2.61
CA MET A 537 -9.50 12.73 -2.52
C MET A 537 -8.97 13.66 -3.61
N GLY A 538 -9.45 13.54 -4.84
CA GLY A 538 -9.09 14.44 -5.94
C GLY A 538 -9.43 15.90 -5.64
N ILE A 539 -10.58 16.17 -5.02
CA ILE A 539 -10.97 17.52 -4.58
C ILE A 539 -10.00 18.02 -3.51
N ILE A 540 -9.68 17.21 -2.49
CA ILE A 540 -8.72 17.60 -1.45
C ILE A 540 -7.35 17.91 -2.05
N VAL A 541 -6.84 17.06 -2.94
CA VAL A 541 -5.55 17.30 -3.61
C VAL A 541 -5.58 18.59 -4.43
N MET A 542 -6.68 18.85 -5.15
CA MET A 542 -6.89 20.11 -5.88
C MET A 542 -6.88 21.32 -4.95
N LEU A 543 -7.55 21.23 -3.79
CA LEU A 543 -7.52 22.28 -2.76
C LEU A 543 -6.10 22.47 -2.20
N VAL A 544 -5.34 21.42 -1.96
CA VAL A 544 -3.95 21.50 -1.45
C VAL A 544 -3.04 22.18 -2.48
N VAL A 545 -3.26 21.96 -3.78
CA VAL A 545 -2.51 22.63 -4.84
C VAL A 545 -2.83 24.12 -4.89
N TYR A 546 -4.11 24.50 -4.87
CA TYR A 546 -4.52 25.88 -5.17
C TYR A 546 -4.73 26.77 -3.93
N LEU A 547 -4.80 26.21 -2.72
CA LEU A 547 -4.92 26.98 -1.47
C LEU A 547 -3.58 27.04 -0.72
N PRO A 548 -2.91 28.20 -0.65
CA PRO A 548 -1.58 28.31 -0.06
C PRO A 548 -1.47 27.89 1.40
N TRP A 549 -2.51 28.12 2.20
CA TRP A 549 -2.52 27.73 3.62
C TRP A 549 -2.59 26.22 3.79
N LEU A 550 -3.39 25.53 2.97
CA LEU A 550 -3.54 24.07 3.00
C LEU A 550 -2.27 23.41 2.44
N ASN A 551 -1.68 24.01 1.41
CA ASN A 551 -0.39 23.61 0.87
C ASN A 551 0.70 23.59 1.94
N ARG A 552 0.85 24.69 2.71
CA ARG A 552 1.81 24.77 3.82
C ARG A 552 1.51 23.77 4.93
N MET A 553 0.24 23.51 5.22
CA MET A 553 -0.15 22.55 6.26
C MET A 553 0.21 21.10 5.89
N VAL A 554 0.10 20.75 4.61
CA VAL A 554 0.34 19.39 4.11
C VAL A 554 1.80 19.15 3.75
N LEU A 555 2.49 20.15 3.20
CA LEU A 555 3.87 20.04 2.73
C LEU A 555 4.93 20.60 3.70
N GLY A 556 4.52 21.43 4.67
CA GLY A 556 5.40 22.14 5.59
C GLY A 556 5.72 21.42 6.89
#